data_AF-A0A349JWT2-F1
#
_entry.id   AF-A0A349JWT2-F1
#
_cell.length_a   1.000
_cell.length_b   1.000
_cell.length_c   1.000
_cell.angle_alpha   90.00
_cell.angle_beta   90.00
_cell.angle_gamma   90.00
#
_symmetry.space_group_name_H-M   'P 1'
#
loop_
_entity.id
_entity.type
_entity.pdbx_description
1 polymer ?
#
loop_
_entity_poly.entity_id
_entity_poly.type
_entity_poly.pdbx_seq_one_letter_code
_entity_poly.pdbx_strand_id
1 'polypeptide(L)'
;MLVEPEEDRMSGEDSGEHRDFRQERFYEEGVAGGMLAVEVEEFLTSKASTWLLKLGTLKEDGWPMIVPLWYQWSEGSFWVVGRKRSMWVDDLKREPRCAVCVEELAHPRIRKVLAQCVAEVVEGPAVAENSAWLPVAEEMACRYAGADGAEQLEPSHG
;
A
#
# COMPACT_ATOMS: atom_id res chain seq x y z
N MET A 1 13.82 -15.87 9.89
CA MET A 1 13.69 -14.95 11.03
C MET A 1 12.27 -15.09 11.52
N LEU A 2 12.09 -15.63 12.73
CA LEU A 2 10.79 -15.70 13.37
C LEU A 2 10.43 -14.27 13.80
N VAL A 3 9.28 -13.76 13.36
CA VAL A 3 8.72 -12.49 13.81
C VAL A 3 7.55 -12.87 14.70
N GLU A 4 7.78 -12.88 16.02
CA GLU A 4 6.71 -13.11 16.98
C GLU A 4 6.01 -11.78 17.28
N PRO A 5 4.67 -11.72 17.25
CA PRO A 5 3.93 -10.54 17.72
C PRO A 5 4.15 -10.38 19.23
N GLU A 6 4.24 -9.13 19.74
CA GLU A 6 4.27 -8.89 21.19
C GLU A 6 2.99 -9.44 21.85
N GLU A 7 3.15 -10.20 22.93
CA GLU A 7 2.20 -11.13 23.55
C GLU A 7 0.97 -10.50 24.27
N ASP A 8 0.59 -9.25 23.99
CA ASP A 8 -0.59 -8.69 24.68
C ASP A 8 -1.89 -9.02 23.94
N ARG A 9 -2.43 -10.20 24.29
CA ARG A 9 -3.66 -10.90 23.84
C ARG A 9 -3.38 -12.02 22.85
N MET A 10 -3.30 -13.25 23.38
CA MET A 10 -4.10 -14.41 22.96
C MET A 10 -3.70 -15.62 23.81
N SER A 11 -4.44 -15.90 24.89
CA SER A 11 -4.32 -17.16 25.61
C SER A 11 -5.15 -18.23 24.88
N GLY A 12 -4.48 -19.14 24.20
CA GLY A 12 -5.05 -20.37 23.65
C GLY A 12 -3.93 -21.34 23.35
N GLU A 13 -3.85 -22.45 24.08
CA GLU A 13 -2.87 -23.52 23.87
C GLU A 13 -3.12 -24.19 22.51
N ASP A 14 -2.17 -24.14 21.59
CA ASP A 14 -2.19 -24.89 20.32
C ASP A 14 -1.15 -26.02 20.35
N SER A 15 -1.63 -27.26 20.32
CA SER A 15 -0.85 -28.49 20.32
C SER A 15 -0.66 -29.04 18.90
N GLY A 16 -0.09 -28.25 17.99
CA GLY A 16 0.14 -28.62 16.60
C GLY A 16 1.60 -28.96 16.29
N GLU A 17 1.86 -30.17 15.78
CA GLU A 17 3.20 -30.62 15.35
C GLU A 17 3.83 -29.70 14.29
N HIS A 18 5.09 -29.32 14.52
CA HIS A 18 5.89 -28.49 13.63
C HIS A 18 6.18 -29.22 12.31
N ARG A 19 5.47 -28.87 11.23
CA ARG A 19 5.79 -29.36 9.89
C ARG A 19 6.93 -28.54 9.31
N ASP A 20 8.09 -29.18 9.10
CA ASP A 20 9.20 -28.58 8.37
C ASP A 20 8.75 -28.12 6.99
N PHE A 21 8.85 -26.81 6.74
CA PHE A 21 8.65 -26.24 5.43
C PHE A 21 9.82 -26.67 4.53
N ARG A 22 9.60 -27.68 3.68
CA ARG A 22 10.61 -28.15 2.71
C ARG A 22 10.32 -27.55 1.33
N GLN A 23 11.11 -26.54 0.96
CA GLN A 23 11.07 -25.97 -0.39
C GLN A 23 11.85 -26.88 -1.36
N GLU A 24 11.14 -27.62 -2.22
CA GLU A 24 11.74 -28.62 -3.13
C GLU A 24 12.25 -28.05 -4.45
N ARG A 25 11.78 -26.87 -4.86
CA ARG A 25 12.24 -26.18 -6.08
C ARG A 25 12.49 -24.70 -5.75
N PHE A 26 13.70 -24.23 -6.03
CA PHE A 26 14.08 -22.84 -5.76
C PHE A 26 13.38 -21.87 -6.73
N TYR A 27 13.29 -22.20 -8.03
CA TYR A 27 12.70 -21.35 -9.07
C TYR A 27 12.27 -22.19 -10.28
N GLU A 28 11.13 -21.87 -10.93
CA GLU A 28 10.82 -22.34 -12.29
C GLU A 28 11.49 -21.43 -13.34
N GLU A 29 11.77 -21.97 -14.52
CA GLU A 29 12.30 -21.19 -15.65
C GLU A 29 11.26 -20.18 -16.16
N GLY A 30 11.39 -18.95 -15.64
CA GLY A 30 10.69 -17.76 -16.07
C GLY A 30 11.46 -16.57 -15.53
N VAL A 31 12.30 -15.98 -16.38
CA VAL A 31 13.20 -14.82 -16.17
C VAL A 31 13.14 -14.21 -14.76
N ALA A 32 13.99 -14.69 -13.86
CA ALA A 32 14.28 -13.97 -12.63
C ALA A 32 14.92 -12.62 -13.03
N GLY A 33 14.18 -11.52 -12.89
CA GLY A 33 14.60 -10.19 -13.32
C GLY A 33 13.59 -9.12 -12.93
N GLY A 34 14.04 -7.87 -12.88
CA GLY A 34 13.15 -6.72 -12.67
C GLY A 34 12.31 -6.41 -13.91
N MET A 35 11.14 -5.80 -13.71
CA MET A 35 10.36 -5.21 -14.80
C MET A 35 11.15 -4.07 -15.45
N LEU A 36 11.05 -3.94 -16.78
CA LEU A 36 11.52 -2.77 -17.51
C LEU A 36 10.74 -1.53 -17.05
N ALA A 37 11.30 -0.33 -17.25
CA ALA A 37 10.62 0.91 -16.85
C ALA A 37 9.21 1.05 -17.46
N VAL A 38 9.05 0.70 -18.73
CA VAL A 38 7.73 0.68 -19.40
C VAL A 38 6.77 -0.33 -18.76
N GLU A 39 7.27 -1.50 -18.35
CA GLU A 39 6.45 -2.53 -17.69
C GLU A 39 6.06 -2.11 -16.27
N VAL A 40 6.93 -1.36 -15.56
CA VAL A 40 6.60 -0.74 -14.26
C VAL A 40 5.50 0.29 -14.43
N GLU A 41 5.61 1.18 -15.42
CA GLU A 41 4.58 2.18 -15.73
C GLU A 41 3.24 1.52 -16.05
N GLU A 42 3.22 0.51 -16.92
CA GLU A 42 2.02 -0.26 -17.25
C GLU A 42 1.44 -0.97 -16.02
N PHE A 43 2.29 -1.55 -15.16
CA PHE A 43 1.88 -2.24 -13.95
C PHE A 43 1.18 -1.29 -12.96
N LEU A 44 1.73 -0.10 -12.75
CA LEU A 44 1.23 0.88 -11.77
C LEU A 44 -0.02 1.63 -12.28
N THR A 45 -0.08 1.92 -13.58
CA THR A 45 -1.18 2.69 -14.21
C THR A 45 -2.37 1.84 -14.64
N SER A 46 -2.25 0.50 -14.64
CA SER A 46 -3.31 -0.40 -15.08
C SER A 46 -4.65 -0.14 -14.37
N LYS A 47 -5.64 0.36 -15.09
CA LYS A 47 -7.00 0.59 -14.57
C LYS A 47 -7.72 -0.69 -14.14
N ALA A 48 -7.30 -1.84 -14.66
CA ALA A 48 -7.87 -3.14 -14.33
C ALA A 48 -7.30 -3.75 -13.04
N SER A 49 -6.23 -3.18 -12.47
CA SER A 49 -5.63 -3.71 -11.25
C SER A 49 -6.13 -2.98 -10.00
N THR A 50 -6.36 -3.74 -8.93
CA THR A 50 -6.73 -3.24 -7.60
C THR A 50 -5.64 -3.56 -6.56
N TRP A 51 -4.38 -3.60 -7.01
CA TRP A 51 -3.22 -3.84 -6.15
C TRP A 51 -3.14 -2.76 -5.08
N LEU A 52 -3.01 -3.16 -3.81
CA LEU A 52 -2.84 -2.19 -2.73
C LEU A 52 -1.38 -1.78 -2.63
N LEU A 53 -1.15 -0.49 -2.36
CA LEU A 53 0.14 0.01 -1.93
C LEU A 53 0.28 -0.28 -0.44
N LYS A 54 1.35 -0.96 -0.04
CA LYS A 54 1.75 -1.14 1.35
C LYS A 54 2.76 -0.05 1.69
N LEU A 55 2.33 0.93 2.46
CA LEU A 55 3.16 2.05 2.89
C LEU A 55 3.82 1.71 4.22
N GLY A 56 5.16 1.64 4.23
CA GLY A 56 5.98 1.54 5.42
C GLY A 56 6.40 2.90 5.95
N THR A 57 6.02 3.25 7.17
CA THR A 57 6.43 4.47 7.89
C THR A 57 7.21 4.14 9.16
N LEU A 58 7.86 5.14 9.77
CA LEU A 58 8.46 5.04 11.10
C LEU A 58 7.65 5.85 12.10
N LYS A 59 7.22 5.21 13.17
CA LYS A 59 6.63 5.84 14.35
C LYS A 59 7.66 6.67 15.11
N GLU A 60 7.20 7.51 16.04
CA GLU A 60 8.07 8.41 16.82
C GLU A 60 9.09 7.65 17.67
N ASP A 61 8.68 6.48 18.17
CA ASP A 61 9.51 5.53 18.91
C ASP A 61 10.43 4.68 18.01
N GLY A 62 10.44 4.94 16.69
CA GLY A 62 11.26 4.23 15.71
C GLY A 62 10.67 2.90 15.23
N TRP A 63 9.50 2.47 15.72
CA TRP A 63 8.86 1.25 15.23
C TRP A 63 8.36 1.41 13.79
N PRO A 64 8.60 0.44 12.89
CA PRO A 64 8.00 0.45 11.58
C PRO A 64 6.49 0.16 11.66
N MET A 65 5.71 0.84 10.84
CA MET A 65 4.29 0.57 10.64
C MET A 65 4.01 0.36 9.15
N ILE A 66 3.14 -0.59 8.81
CA ILE A 66 2.71 -0.83 7.43
C ILE A 66 1.21 -0.59 7.31
N VAL A 67 0.80 0.29 6.39
CA VAL A 67 -0.60 0.58 6.10
C VAL A 67 -0.90 0.25 4.63
N PRO A 68 -1.88 -0.63 4.34
CA PRO A 68 -2.36 -0.83 2.99
C PRO A 68 -3.27 0.33 2.55
N LEU A 69 -3.02 0.87 1.37
CA LEU A 69 -3.68 2.04 0.81
C LEU A 69 -4.07 1.78 -0.65
N TRP A 70 -5.16 2.44 -1.09
CA TRP A 70 -5.36 2.68 -2.51
C TRP A 70 -4.34 3.73 -2.97
N TYR A 71 -3.88 3.58 -4.21
CA TYR A 71 -2.97 4.53 -4.82
C TYR A 71 -3.35 4.84 -6.25
N GLN A 72 -2.84 5.98 -6.72
CA GLN A 72 -2.81 6.40 -8.10
C GLN A 72 -1.35 6.70 -8.46
N TRP A 73 -0.90 6.21 -9.60
CA TRP A 73 0.42 6.54 -10.13
C TRP A 73 0.27 7.63 -11.19
N SER A 74 1.03 8.70 -11.04
CA SER A 74 1.05 9.81 -11.99
C SER A 74 2.33 10.61 -11.84
N GLU A 75 2.94 11.01 -12.96
CA GLU A 75 4.15 11.85 -13.01
C GLU A 75 5.28 11.33 -12.10
N GLY A 76 5.52 10.01 -12.11
CA GLY A 76 6.58 9.38 -11.33
C GLY A 76 6.34 9.31 -9.81
N SER A 77 5.10 9.58 -9.36
CA SER A 77 4.75 9.66 -7.93
C SER A 77 3.56 8.78 -7.56
N PHE A 78 3.60 8.23 -6.36
CA PHE A 78 2.46 7.57 -5.73
C PHE A 78 1.59 8.59 -5.00
N TRP A 79 0.37 8.78 -5.50
CA TRP A 79 -0.66 9.55 -4.83
C TRP A 79 -1.46 8.63 -3.91
N VAL A 80 -1.66 9.06 -2.67
CA VAL A 80 -2.47 8.38 -1.66
C VAL A 80 -3.28 9.41 -0.89
N VAL A 81 -4.48 9.03 -0.42
CA VAL A 81 -5.35 9.94 0.33
C VAL A 81 -5.52 9.44 1.76
N GLY A 82 -5.08 10.27 2.71
CA GLY A 82 -5.20 10.00 4.13
C GLY A 82 -6.49 10.55 4.72
N ARG A 83 -7.11 9.80 5.63
CA ARG A 83 -8.17 10.35 6.49
C ARG A 83 -7.58 11.33 7.49
N LYS A 84 -8.37 12.32 7.92
CA LYS A 84 -7.99 13.40 8.86
C LYS A 84 -7.24 12.94 10.12
N ARG A 85 -7.49 11.72 10.62
CA ARG A 85 -6.87 11.15 11.84
C ARG A 85 -5.94 9.97 11.56
N SER A 86 -5.39 9.89 10.35
CA SER A 86 -4.50 8.79 9.98
C SER A 86 -3.14 8.97 10.67
N MET A 87 -2.80 8.07 11.59
CA MET A 87 -1.52 8.14 12.31
C MET A 87 -0.31 8.14 11.37
N TRP A 88 -0.39 7.38 10.26
CA TRP A 88 0.68 7.33 9.27
C TRP A 88 0.92 8.68 8.58
N VAL A 89 -0.06 9.58 8.52
CA VAL A 89 0.14 10.94 7.99
C VAL A 89 0.98 11.76 8.96
N ASP A 90 0.72 11.64 10.26
CA ASP A 90 1.50 12.33 11.28
C ASP A 90 2.91 11.73 11.41
N ASP A 91 3.05 10.42 11.16
CA ASP A 91 4.35 9.78 11.01
C ASP A 91 5.17 10.38 9.85
N LEU A 92 4.56 10.51 8.67
CA LEU A 92 5.24 11.07 7.48
C LEU A 92 5.57 12.56 7.63
N LYS A 93 4.76 13.34 8.35
CA LYS A 93 5.09 14.75 8.63
C LYS A 93 6.34 14.88 9.49
N ARG A 94 6.59 13.93 10.38
CA ARG A 94 7.77 13.90 11.26
C ARG A 94 8.98 13.29 10.55
N GLU A 95 8.78 12.17 9.86
CA GLU A 95 9.80 11.44 9.13
C GLU A 95 9.28 11.12 7.71
N PRO A 96 9.67 11.90 6.70
CA PRO A 96 9.12 11.77 5.36
C PRO A 96 9.67 10.56 4.59
N ARG A 97 10.77 9.94 5.04
CA ARG A 97 11.30 8.75 4.38
C ARG A 97 10.41 7.54 4.65
N CYS A 98 9.97 6.89 3.59
CA CYS A 98 9.08 5.75 3.67
C CYS A 98 9.48 4.66 2.67
N ALA A 99 8.89 3.48 2.84
CA ALA A 99 9.01 2.38 1.90
C ALA A 99 7.64 2.08 1.28
N VAL A 100 7.61 1.66 0.04
CA VAL A 100 6.38 1.24 -0.64
C VAL A 100 6.56 -0.14 -1.26
N CYS A 101 5.50 -0.95 -1.18
CA CYS A 101 5.39 -2.21 -1.90
C CYS A 101 4.02 -2.28 -2.58
N VAL A 102 4.01 -2.46 -3.89
CA VAL A 102 2.81 -2.78 -4.68
C VAL A 102 3.05 -4.14 -5.32
N GLU A 103 2.16 -5.09 -5.10
CA GLU A 103 2.31 -6.44 -5.67
C GLU A 103 0.98 -6.99 -6.19
N GLU A 104 1.10 -7.78 -7.25
CA GLU A 104 0.01 -8.54 -7.85
C GLU A 104 -0.40 -9.72 -6.94
N LEU A 105 -1.70 -9.97 -6.85
CA LEU A 105 -2.26 -10.97 -5.91
C LEU A 105 -2.11 -12.42 -6.39
N ALA A 106 -1.92 -12.65 -7.71
CA ALA A 106 -2.08 -13.96 -8.31
C ALA A 106 -0.75 -14.63 -8.71
N HIS A 107 -0.57 -15.88 -8.29
CA HIS A 107 0.49 -16.79 -8.75
C HIS A 107 0.15 -17.36 -10.15
N PRO A 108 1.12 -17.65 -11.05
CA PRO A 108 2.57 -17.72 -10.85
C PRO A 108 3.35 -16.42 -11.04
N ARG A 109 2.74 -15.38 -11.62
CA ARG A 109 3.40 -14.11 -11.89
C ARG A 109 3.12 -13.09 -10.79
N ILE A 110 3.89 -13.14 -9.70
CA ILE A 110 3.81 -12.15 -8.62
C ILE A 110 4.73 -10.97 -8.95
N ARG A 111 4.30 -10.13 -9.90
CA ARG A 111 4.99 -8.87 -10.20
C ARG A 111 4.86 -7.93 -9.01
N LYS A 112 5.92 -7.16 -8.75
CA LYS A 112 5.96 -6.20 -7.66
C LYS A 112 6.88 -5.03 -7.92
N VAL A 113 6.51 -3.90 -7.35
CA VAL A 113 7.33 -2.69 -7.25
C VAL A 113 7.66 -2.49 -5.79
N LEU A 114 8.95 -2.36 -5.50
CA LEU A 114 9.48 -1.98 -4.19
C LEU A 114 10.25 -0.67 -4.38
N ALA A 115 9.97 0.34 -3.56
CA ALA A 115 10.71 1.60 -3.62
C ALA A 115 10.93 2.20 -2.23
N GLN A 116 12.05 2.91 -2.10
CA GLN A 116 12.27 3.88 -1.02
C GLN A 116 11.81 5.23 -1.55
N CYS A 117 11.01 5.94 -0.76
CA CYS A 117 10.37 7.17 -1.17
C CYS A 117 10.57 8.26 -0.11
N VAL A 118 10.34 9.50 -0.52
CA VAL A 118 10.20 10.65 0.37
C VAL A 118 8.80 11.21 0.14
N ALA A 119 7.97 11.22 1.17
CA ALA A 119 6.60 11.69 1.07
C ALA A 119 6.49 13.20 1.29
N GLU A 120 5.56 13.83 0.59
CA GLU A 120 5.16 15.21 0.78
C GLU A 120 3.65 15.25 1.06
N VAL A 121 3.24 16.03 2.07
CA VAL A 121 1.82 16.32 2.30
C VAL A 121 1.47 17.56 1.48
N VAL A 122 0.88 17.33 0.30
CA VAL A 122 0.55 18.39 -0.67
C VAL A 122 -0.69 19.21 -0.28
N GLU A 123 -1.60 18.63 0.50
CA GLU A 123 -2.82 19.28 0.96
C GLU A 123 -3.32 18.63 2.27
N GLY A 124 -3.97 19.44 3.11
CA GLY A 124 -4.81 18.96 4.21
C GLY A 124 -4.36 19.40 5.61
N PRO A 125 -5.22 19.22 6.63
CA PRO A 125 -6.56 18.63 6.53
C PRO A 125 -7.55 19.55 5.80
N ALA A 126 -8.30 18.99 4.85
CA ALA A 126 -9.30 19.70 4.05
C ALA A 126 -10.55 18.81 3.90
N VAL A 127 -11.72 19.44 3.74
CA VAL A 127 -12.94 18.78 3.26
C VAL A 127 -12.86 18.61 1.74
N ALA A 128 -13.77 17.83 1.15
CA ALA A 128 -13.76 17.55 -0.28
C ALA A 128 -14.00 18.80 -1.14
N GLU A 129 -14.87 19.71 -0.68
CA GLU A 129 -15.24 20.92 -1.42
C GLU A 129 -13.99 21.76 -1.80
N ASN A 130 -13.78 21.94 -3.10
CA ASN A 130 -12.65 22.68 -3.70
C ASN A 130 -11.26 22.12 -3.38
N SER A 131 -11.16 20.89 -2.89
CA SER A 131 -9.87 20.27 -2.61
C SER A 131 -9.18 19.71 -3.85
N ALA A 132 -7.85 19.73 -3.85
CA ALA A 132 -7.05 19.10 -4.90
C ALA A 132 -7.03 17.58 -4.77
N TRP A 133 -7.28 17.03 -3.57
CA TRP A 133 -7.32 15.59 -3.34
C TRP A 133 -8.59 14.91 -3.90
N LEU A 134 -9.72 15.62 -4.02
CA LEU A 134 -11.00 15.01 -4.39
C LEU A 134 -10.98 14.32 -5.76
N PRO A 135 -10.54 14.95 -6.88
CA PRO A 135 -10.54 14.28 -8.18
C PRO A 135 -9.70 13.00 -8.19
N VAL A 136 -8.57 13.02 -7.48
CA VAL A 136 -7.67 11.87 -7.33
C VAL A 136 -8.34 10.74 -6.52
N ALA A 137 -9.06 11.09 -5.46
CA ALA A 137 -9.82 10.12 -4.67
C ALA A 137 -11.00 9.52 -5.45
N GLU A 138 -11.69 10.29 -6.27
CA GLU A 138 -12.79 9.80 -7.13
C GLU A 138 -12.28 8.76 -8.13
N GLU A 139 -11.15 9.03 -8.80
CA GLU A 139 -10.52 8.07 -9.71
C GLU A 139 -10.11 6.78 -8.99
N MET A 140 -9.51 6.88 -7.80
CA MET A 140 -9.20 5.70 -6.98
C MET A 140 -10.48 4.96 -6.60
N ALA A 141 -11.50 5.64 -6.12
CA ALA A 141 -12.73 5.00 -5.68
C ALA A 141 -13.39 4.23 -6.84
N CYS A 142 -13.44 4.82 -8.03
CA CYS A 142 -13.90 4.15 -9.24
C CYS A 142 -13.07 2.90 -9.59
N ARG A 143 -11.74 2.99 -9.50
CA ARG A 143 -10.82 1.88 -9.79
C ARG A 143 -10.94 0.73 -8.80
N TYR A 144 -11.00 1.02 -7.51
CA TYR A 144 -10.89 0.00 -6.45
C TYR A 144 -12.22 -0.50 -5.92
N ALA A 145 -13.29 0.31 -5.99
CA ALA A 145 -14.63 -0.05 -5.51
C ALA A 145 -15.67 -0.20 -6.64
N GLY A 146 -15.31 0.09 -7.89
CA GLY A 146 -16.20 0.00 -9.06
C GLY A 146 -16.86 1.34 -9.41
N ALA A 147 -17.73 1.35 -10.42
CA ALA A 147 -18.26 2.57 -11.04
C ALA A 147 -18.91 3.57 -10.05
N ASP A 148 -19.59 3.05 -9.02
CA ASP A 148 -20.26 3.86 -7.99
C ASP A 148 -19.35 4.13 -6.77
N GLY A 149 -18.07 3.79 -6.86
CA GLY A 149 -17.12 3.88 -5.75
C GLY A 149 -17.00 5.29 -5.17
N ALA A 150 -17.15 6.32 -6.01
CA ALA A 150 -17.09 7.73 -5.59
C ALA A 150 -18.15 8.10 -4.53
N GLU A 151 -19.28 7.38 -4.46
CA GLU A 151 -20.30 7.57 -3.42
C GLU A 151 -19.74 7.35 -2.00
N GLN A 152 -18.66 6.57 -1.86
CA GLN A 152 -17.98 6.35 -0.58
C GLN A 152 -17.28 7.60 -0.04
N LEU A 153 -17.11 8.64 -0.86
CA LEU A 153 -16.48 9.89 -0.48
C LEU A 153 -17.47 10.90 0.13
N GLU A 154 -18.78 10.68 0.02
CA GLU A 154 -19.84 11.56 0.55
C GLU A 154 -19.57 12.07 1.99
N PRO A 155 -19.13 11.23 2.95
CA PRO A 155 -18.83 11.69 4.32
C PRO A 155 -17.68 12.71 4.43
N SER A 156 -16.95 12.96 3.35
CA SER A 156 -15.82 13.89 3.30
C SER A 156 -16.20 15.29 2.82
N HIS A 157 -17.45 15.50 2.39
CA HIS A 157 -17.94 16.78 1.88
C HIS A 157 -18.38 17.78 2.97
N GLY A 158 -18.39 17.40 4.26
CA GLY A 158 -18.79 18.28 5.37
C GLY A 158 -18.34 17.80 6.75
#